data_AF-A0A6A3QAC0-F1
#
_entry.id   AF-A0A6A3QAC0-F1
#
_cell.length_a   1.000
_cell.length_b   1.000
_cell.length_c   1.000
_cell.angle_alpha   90.00
_cell.angle_beta   90.00
_cell.angle_gamma   90.00
#
_symmetry.space_group_name_H-M   'P 1'
#
loop_
_entity.id
_entity.type
_entity.pdbx_description
1 polymer ?
#
loop_
_entity_poly.entity_id
_entity_poly.type
_entity_poly.pdbx_seq_one_letter_code
_entity_poly.pdbx_strand_id
1 'polypeptide(L)'
;MALSDCVKECVWMRRLLKDIGAEQVGATVIYEDNQSAMALVKNVGYQARTKHIDIRYHFIREKVVSNEVELEYVDAKNQLADFMTKGLSSKTLRYLMMRSNVGPKLETSN
;
A
#
# COMPACT_ATOMS: atom_id res chain seq x y z
N MET A 1 -6.49 9.74 2.30
CA MET A 1 -6.14 9.21 0.95
C MET A 1 -5.55 7.87 1.26
N ALA A 2 -6.10 6.76 0.74
CA ALA A 2 -5.75 5.42 1.19
C ALA A 2 -4.24 5.20 1.31
N LEU A 3 -3.46 5.59 0.29
CA LEU A 3 -2.00 5.52 0.30
C LEU A 3 -1.35 6.29 1.46
N SER A 4 -1.78 7.52 1.73
CA SER A 4 -1.21 8.32 2.83
C SER A 4 -1.48 7.71 4.19
N ASP A 5 -2.65 7.11 4.36
CA ASP A 5 -3.03 6.48 5.63
C ASP A 5 -2.30 5.14 5.78
N CYS A 6 -2.16 4.35 4.71
CA CYS A 6 -1.32 3.15 4.65
C CYS A 6 0.14 3.43 5.02
N VAL A 7 0.75 4.50 4.48
CA VAL A 7 2.15 4.87 4.81
C VAL A 7 2.30 5.25 6.28
N LYS A 8 1.31 5.93 6.89
CA LYS A 8 1.36 6.24 8.33
C LYS A 8 1.33 4.98 9.17
N GLU A 9 0.41 4.06 8.86
CA GLU A 9 0.29 2.79 9.57
C GLU A 9 1.56 1.94 9.39
N CYS A 10 2.12 1.89 8.19
CA CYS A 10 3.37 1.20 7.92
C CYS A 10 4.53 1.75 8.77
N VAL A 11 4.71 3.07 8.81
CA VAL A 11 5.73 3.72 9.62
C VAL A 11 5.51 3.47 11.11
N TRP A 12 4.26 3.50 11.58
CA TRP A 12 3.92 3.19 12.96
C TRP A 12 4.25 1.73 13.32
N MET A 13 3.84 0.78 12.48
CA MET A 13 4.16 -0.64 12.65
C MET A 13 5.67 -0.89 12.67
N ARG A 14 6.44 -0.24 11.78
CA ARG A 14 7.91 -0.36 11.78
C ARG A 14 8.53 0.13 13.10
N ARG A 15 8.01 1.20 13.69
CA ARG A 15 8.46 1.71 15.00
C ARG A 15 8.12 0.72 16.11
N LEU A 16 6.89 0.24 16.15
CA LEU A 16 6.46 -0.77 17.11
C LEU A 16 7.33 -2.04 17.02
N LEU A 17 7.56 -2.54 15.80
CA LEU A 17 8.39 -3.71 15.55
C LEU A 17 9.84 -3.49 16.00
N LYS A 18 10.38 -2.29 15.80
CA LYS A 18 11.71 -1.92 16.32
C LYS A 18 11.76 -1.98 17.85
N ASP A 19 10.75 -1.43 18.53
CA ASP A 19 10.71 -1.38 20.00
C ASP A 19 10.65 -2.78 20.64
N ILE A 20 10.08 -3.77 19.94
CA ILE A 20 10.03 -5.17 20.38
C ILE A 20 11.20 -6.03 19.85
N GLY A 21 12.22 -5.42 19.24
CA GLY A 21 13.42 -6.12 18.76
C GLY A 21 13.29 -6.78 17.38
N ALA A 22 12.23 -6.48 16.62
CA ALA A 22 11.99 -6.97 15.27
C ALA A 22 12.17 -5.85 14.22
N GLU A 23 13.27 -5.10 14.30
CA GLU A 23 13.55 -3.98 13.39
C GLU A 23 13.54 -4.43 11.91
N GLN A 24 12.83 -3.68 11.07
CA GLN A 24 12.70 -3.98 9.66
C GLN A 24 13.89 -3.41 8.88
N VAL A 25 14.61 -4.28 8.16
CA VAL A 25 15.76 -3.88 7.32
C VAL A 25 15.27 -3.49 5.93
N GLY A 26 15.69 -2.33 5.44
CA GLY A 26 15.27 -1.79 4.15
C GLY A 26 13.84 -1.24 4.14
N ALA A 27 13.40 -0.80 2.97
CA ALA A 27 12.08 -0.21 2.75
C ALA A 27 10.98 -1.27 2.76
N THR A 28 9.82 -0.92 3.30
CA THR A 28 8.60 -1.74 3.14
C THR A 28 7.94 -1.40 1.82
N VAL A 29 7.79 -2.39 0.93
CA VAL A 29 7.11 -2.22 -0.36
C VAL A 29 5.60 -2.07 -0.15
N ILE A 30 5.02 -1.02 -0.72
CA ILE A 30 3.59 -0.74 -0.76
C ILE A 30 3.15 -0.77 -2.23
N TYR A 31 2.16 -1.61 -2.51
CA TYR A 31 1.62 -1.79 -3.86
C TYR A 31 0.48 -0.81 -4.14
N GLU A 32 0.62 0.01 -5.18
CA GLU A 32 -0.32 1.06 -5.58
C GLU A 32 -0.76 0.86 -7.03
N ASP A 33 -2.07 0.91 -7.29
CA ASP A 33 -2.63 0.77 -8.65
C ASP A 33 -2.90 2.13 -9.31
N ASN A 34 -2.89 3.22 -8.55
CA ASN A 34 -3.06 4.57 -9.08
C ASN A 34 -1.74 5.16 -9.60
N GLN A 35 -1.54 5.09 -10.92
CA GLN A 35 -0.38 5.69 -11.59
C GLN A 35 -0.25 7.21 -11.36
N SER A 36 -1.35 7.94 -11.15
CA SER A 36 -1.27 9.37 -10.83
C SER A 36 -0.68 9.59 -9.44
N ALA A 37 -1.03 8.74 -8.47
CA ALA A 37 -0.42 8.79 -7.14
C ALA A 37 1.07 8.45 -7.19
N MET A 38 1.45 7.45 -7.99
CA MET A 38 2.85 7.08 -8.24
C MET A 38 3.66 8.22 -8.86
N ALA A 39 3.11 8.90 -9.87
CA ALA A 39 3.76 10.02 -10.54
C ALA A 39 3.99 11.22 -9.59
N LEU A 40 3.00 11.50 -8.74
CA LEU A 40 3.09 12.59 -7.76
C LEU A 40 4.18 12.35 -6.71
N VAL A 41 4.36 11.11 -6.24
CA VAL A 41 5.44 10.76 -5.31
C VAL A 41 6.82 10.85 -6.00
N LYS A 42 6.91 10.44 -7.27
CA LYS A 42 8.13 10.54 -8.09
C LYS A 42 8.42 11.95 -8.61
N ASN A 43 7.56 12.93 -8.33
CA ASN A 43 7.66 14.32 -8.80
C ASN A 43 7.68 14.46 -10.33
N VAL A 44 7.09 13.50 -11.05
CA VAL A 44 7.00 13.53 -12.52
C VAL A 44 5.75 14.32 -12.90
N GLY A 45 5.92 15.50 -13.50
CA GLY A 45 4.80 16.35 -13.93
C GLY A 45 4.00 16.97 -12.78
N TYR A 46 4.65 17.23 -11.63
CA TYR A 46 3.99 17.82 -10.47
C TYR A 46 3.46 19.23 -10.77
N GLN A 47 2.14 19.38 -10.68
CA GLN A 47 1.45 20.65 -10.64
C GLN A 47 0.74 20.74 -9.29
N ALA A 48 1.04 21.79 -8.52
CA ALA A 48 0.49 21.99 -7.19
C ALA A 48 -1.06 21.90 -7.23
N ARG A 49 -1.62 21.07 -6.34
CA ARG A 49 -3.07 20.87 -6.23
C ARG A 49 -3.59 21.67 -5.04
N THR A 50 -4.74 21.26 -4.49
CA THR A 50 -5.22 21.79 -3.21
C THR A 50 -4.28 21.36 -2.09
N LYS A 51 -3.92 22.29 -1.20
CA LYS A 51 -2.97 22.13 -0.07
C LYS A 51 -3.00 20.77 0.66
N HIS A 52 -4.19 20.23 0.95
CA HIS A 52 -4.32 18.97 1.69
C HIS A 52 -3.80 17.75 0.90
N ILE A 53 -3.82 17.81 -0.43
CA ILE A 53 -3.27 16.81 -1.32
C ILE A 53 -1.75 16.90 -1.30
N ASP A 54 -1.21 18.11 -1.46
CA ASP A 54 0.24 18.34 -1.48
C ASP A 54 0.91 17.89 -0.19
N ILE A 55 0.36 18.25 0.97
CA ILE A 55 0.91 17.84 2.28
C ILE A 55 1.01 16.31 2.38
N ARG A 56 -0.02 15.58 1.93
CA ARG A 56 -0.03 14.11 1.98
C ARG A 56 1.01 13.50 1.05
N TYR A 57 1.20 14.05 -0.15
CA TYR A 57 2.22 13.58 -1.08
C TYR A 57 3.64 13.93 -0.64
N HIS A 58 3.85 15.12 -0.08
CA HIS A 58 5.14 15.47 0.53
C HIS A 58 5.53 14.49 1.63
N PHE A 59 4.60 14.18 2.54
CA PHE A 59 4.83 13.16 3.58
C PHE A 59 5.22 11.80 2.99
N ILE A 60 4.49 11.30 1.98
CA ILE A 60 4.82 10.01 1.37
C ILE A 60 6.20 10.05 0.70
N ARG A 61 6.50 11.13 -0.02
CA ARG A 61 7.79 11.32 -0.70
C ARG A 61 8.95 11.35 0.29
N GLU A 62 8.80 12.01 1.44
CA GLU A 62 9.79 12.00 2.51
C GLU A 62 10.07 10.57 2.99
N LYS A 63 9.03 9.73 3.12
CA LYS A 63 9.16 8.32 3.55
C LYS A 63 9.78 7.41 2.49
N VAL A 64 9.58 7.73 1.21
CA VAL A 64 10.29 7.06 0.13
C VAL A 64 11.76 7.47 0.10
N VAL A 65 12.06 8.76 0.25
CA VAL A 65 13.44 9.26 0.27
C VAL A 65 14.23 8.76 1.48
N SER A 66 13.58 8.60 2.64
CA SER A 66 14.21 8.01 3.83
C SER A 66 14.37 6.50 3.78
N ASN A 67 13.95 5.84 2.69
CA ASN A 67 13.98 4.39 2.52
C ASN A 67 13.19 3.63 3.61
N GLU A 68 12.19 4.29 4.22
CA GLU A 68 11.25 3.63 5.15
C GLU A 68 10.19 2.83 4.39
N VAL A 69 9.76 3.36 3.23
CA VAL A 69 8.78 2.71 2.34
C VAL A 69 9.23 2.81 0.89
N GLU A 70 8.79 1.87 0.07
CA GLU A 70 8.95 1.88 -1.38
C GLU A 70 7.58 1.73 -2.03
N LEU A 71 7.34 2.44 -3.14
CA LEU A 71 6.09 2.28 -3.89
C LEU A 71 6.33 1.49 -5.16
N GLU A 72 5.55 0.44 -5.35
CA GLU A 72 5.53 -0.37 -6.56
C GLU A 72 4.15 -0.34 -7.21
N TYR A 73 4.14 -0.28 -8.55
CA TYR A 73 2.89 -0.35 -9.28
C TYR A 73 2.35 -1.78 -9.31
N VAL A 74 1.06 -1.95 -9.06
CA VAL A 74 0.33 -3.20 -9.29
C VAL A 74 -0.86 -2.94 -10.21
N ASP A 75 -1.16 -3.87 -11.11
CA ASP A 75 -2.39 -3.79 -11.91
C ASP A 75 -3.62 -3.85 -11.00
N ALA A 76 -4.64 -3.03 -11.26
CA ALA A 76 -5.86 -2.96 -10.45
C ALA A 76 -6.56 -4.32 -10.27
N LYS A 77 -6.47 -5.23 -11.26
CA LYS A 77 -7.03 -6.60 -11.15
C LYS A 77 -6.31 -7.46 -10.12
N ASN A 78 -5.10 -7.06 -9.73
CA ASN A 78 -4.20 -7.76 -8.82
C ASN A 78 -4.03 -6.99 -7.50
N GLN A 79 -4.72 -5.86 -7.30
CA GLN A 79 -4.66 -5.09 -6.07
C GLN A 79 -5.35 -5.87 -4.95
N LEU A 80 -4.57 -6.49 -4.07
CA LEU A 80 -5.08 -7.31 -2.98
C LEU A 80 -5.90 -6.47 -1.99
N ALA A 81 -5.58 -5.18 -1.79
CA ALA A 81 -6.36 -4.34 -0.88
C ALA A 81 -7.87 -4.28 -1.26
N ASP A 82 -8.20 -4.48 -2.54
CA ASP A 82 -9.56 -4.36 -3.05
C ASP A 82 -10.53 -5.37 -2.44
N PHE A 83 -10.07 -6.56 -2.02
CA PHE A 83 -10.97 -7.52 -1.38
C PHE A 83 -11.46 -7.03 -0.01
N MET A 84 -10.72 -6.11 0.63
CA MET A 84 -11.09 -5.50 1.91
C MET A 84 -11.80 -4.16 1.74
N THR A 85 -11.57 -3.45 0.63
CA THR A 85 -12.04 -2.06 0.47
C THR A 85 -13.17 -1.89 -0.55
N LYS A 86 -13.47 -2.90 -1.38
CA LYS A 86 -14.47 -2.79 -2.46
C LYS A 86 -15.53 -3.90 -2.37
N GLY A 87 -16.75 -3.57 -2.80
CA GLY A 87 -17.81 -4.55 -3.06
C GLY A 87 -17.58 -5.27 -4.39
N LEU A 88 -16.83 -6.37 -4.39
CA LEU A 88 -16.44 -7.10 -5.59
C LEU A 88 -17.42 -8.24 -5.94
N SER A 89 -17.43 -8.63 -7.23
CA SER A 89 -18.12 -9.86 -7.65
C SER A 89 -17.53 -11.08 -6.92
N SER A 90 -18.33 -12.12 -6.68
CA SER A 90 -17.87 -13.32 -5.97
C SER A 90 -16.65 -13.99 -6.64
N LYS A 91 -16.55 -13.90 -7.98
CA LYS A 91 -15.41 -14.41 -8.74
C LYS A 91 -14.14 -13.63 -8.42
N THR A 92 -14.19 -12.31 -8.50
CA THR A 92 -13.04 -11.43 -8.23
C THR A 92 -12.63 -11.49 -6.76
N LEU A 93 -13.59 -11.50 -5.84
CA LEU A 93 -13.35 -11.61 -4.41
C LEU A 93 -12.57 -12.89 -4.08
N ARG A 94 -13.03 -14.05 -4.57
CA ARG A 94 -12.34 -15.34 -4.37
C ARG A 94 -10.93 -15.34 -4.96
N TYR A 95 -10.76 -14.78 -6.15
CA TYR A 95 -9.46 -14.66 -6.80
C TYR A 95 -8.46 -13.88 -5.95
N LEU A 96 -8.84 -12.69 -5.46
CA LEU A 96 -7.96 -11.86 -4.63
C LEU A 96 -7.69 -12.48 -3.26
N MET A 97 -8.71 -13.06 -2.61
CA MET A 97 -8.53 -13.75 -1.32
C MET A 97 -7.52 -14.91 -1.43
N MET A 98 -7.66 -15.78 -2.43
CA MET A 98 -6.74 -16.89 -2.66
C MET A 98 -5.29 -16.41 -2.86
N ARG A 99 -5.09 -15.29 -3.53
CA ARG A 99 -3.77 -14.71 -3.75
C ARG A 99 -3.19 -13.99 -2.55
N SER A 100 -4.04 -13.45 -1.68
CA SER A 100 -3.60 -12.68 -0.51
C SER A 100 -2.97 -13.53 0.58
N ASN A 101 -3.17 -14.86 0.54
CA ASN A 101 -2.83 -15.76 1.62
C ASN A 101 -3.50 -15.40 2.97
N VAL A 102 -4.49 -14.51 2.94
CA VAL A 102 -5.33 -14.06 4.06
C VAL A 102 -6.72 -14.64 3.83
N GLY A 103 -7.02 -15.75 4.50
CA GLY A 103 -8.30 -16.43 4.41
C GLY A 103 -8.24 -17.84 4.98
N PRO A 104 -9.40 -18.50 5.19
CA PRO A 104 -9.41 -19.89 5.58
C PRO A 104 -8.68 -20.69 4.50
N LYS A 105 -7.68 -21.49 4.89
CA LYS A 105 -7.20 -22.56 4.02
C LYS A 105 -8.42 -23.38 3.71
N LEU A 106 -8.87 -23.36 2.45
CA LEU A 106 -9.87 -24.29 1.99
C LEU A 106 -9.21 -25.65 2.14
N GLU A 107 -9.50 -26.35 3.24
CA GLU A 107 -9.23 -27.77 3.33
C GLU A 107 -9.94 -28.37 2.14
N THR A 108 -9.16 -28.82 1.15
CA THR A 108 -9.67 -29.65 0.08
C THR A 108 -10.22 -30.90 0.76
N SER A 109 -11.53 -30.94 0.95
CA SER A 109 -12.21 -32.14 1.41
C SER A 109 -12.05 -33.21 0.33
N ASN A 110 -11.26 -34.23 0.67
CA ASN A 110 -11.05 -35.54 0.03
C ASN A 110 -10.50 -35.56 -1.40
#